data_AF-B5JIR1-F1
#
_entry.id   AF-B5JIR1-F1
#
_cell.length_a   1.000
_cell.length_b   1.000
_cell.length_c   1.000
_cell.angle_alpha   90.00
_cell.angle_beta   90.00
_cell.angle_gamma   90.00
#
_symmetry.space_group_name_H-M   'P 1'
#
loop_
_entity.id
_entity.type
_entity.pdbx_description
1 polymer ?
#
loop_
_entity_poly.entity_id
_entity_poly.type
_entity_poly.pdbx_seq_one_letter_code
_entity_poly.pdbx_strand_id
1 'polypeptide(L)'
;MTTSTMPDSEKTAPSAISVCPNCESGEMEAFYEVKGIPVHSVLLMPSREHAVDYPKRDLRLGFCPECGFVSNILFDPTVHEYSTSCEESQGFSPTFNAFAKDLAKRWVEEYELKDKTVLEIGCGKGEFLALMVEEGMSHGIGIDPAFVPERLDTPVASRLEFIQDLYDERYTHLKADAVCCRHTLEHISPTSEFMRKVQKTIGDQKDTILLFELPDVHRVLKEAAFWDIYYEHCSYFTTGSLARLFRKHGFDPLELMLEYDDQYIVIAGKPASGAKVPLLDGEDDLKRITEEVKAFPERFRKLKESWLEKIDGFYSAGKRTIVWGGGSKAVSFLTTLGLGEQIDFVVDINPHKHGKFIPGTGHAVRSPDTLREDKPDCVILMNPVYEKEVREQLNGMGLDPTIFPV
;
A
#
# COMPACT_ATOMS: atom_id res chain seq x y z
N MET A 1 20.63 -37.19 -2.26
CA MET A 1 21.95 -36.52 -2.14
C MET A 1 22.05 -35.63 -3.37
N THR A 2 21.74 -34.34 -3.31
CA THR A 2 22.35 -33.30 -2.47
C THR A 2 21.31 -32.27 -2.05
N THR A 3 21.09 -32.18 -0.74
CA THR A 3 20.39 -31.07 -0.07
C THR A 3 21.28 -29.84 -0.14
N SER A 4 20.88 -28.85 -0.95
CA SER A 4 21.49 -27.52 -0.95
C SER A 4 20.88 -26.74 0.20
N THR A 5 21.47 -26.88 1.39
CA THR A 5 21.24 -25.98 2.52
C THR A 5 21.65 -24.58 2.11
N MET A 6 20.70 -23.65 2.06
CA MET A 6 21.02 -22.23 1.96
C MET A 6 21.87 -21.82 3.16
N PRO A 7 22.95 -21.04 2.98
CA PRO A 7 23.79 -20.64 4.09
C PRO A 7 23.03 -19.66 4.98
N ASP A 8 22.92 -19.99 6.27
CA ASP A 8 22.67 -19.04 7.35
C ASP A 8 23.81 -18.01 7.36
N SER A 9 23.68 -16.96 6.56
CA SER A 9 24.40 -15.73 6.84
C SER A 9 23.63 -15.01 7.94
N GLU A 10 24.16 -15.00 9.16
CA GLU A 10 23.91 -13.95 10.13
C GLU A 10 24.31 -12.60 9.49
N LYS A 11 23.45 -12.07 8.62
CA LYS A 11 23.51 -10.67 8.23
C LYS A 11 23.17 -9.90 9.49
N THR A 12 24.15 -9.18 10.02
CA THR A 12 23.96 -8.21 11.10
C THR A 12 22.73 -7.37 10.77
N ALA A 13 21.73 -7.37 11.66
CA ALA A 13 20.53 -6.58 11.47
C ALA A 13 20.93 -5.12 11.19
N PRO A 14 20.31 -4.45 10.20
CA PRO A 14 20.66 -3.07 9.89
C PRO A 14 20.51 -2.20 11.13
N SER A 15 21.43 -1.24 11.28
CA SER A 15 21.34 -0.24 12.33
C SER A 15 20.06 0.57 12.16
N ALA A 16 19.36 0.83 13.26
CA ALA A 16 18.12 1.61 13.21
C ALA A 16 18.32 2.98 12.56
N ILE A 17 17.38 3.38 11.70
CA ILE A 17 17.36 4.69 11.05
C ILE A 17 17.18 5.76 12.13
N SER A 18 18.20 6.58 12.35
CA SER A 18 18.18 7.67 13.34
C SER A 18 17.79 9.01 12.74
N VAL A 19 18.25 9.31 11.52
CA VAL A 19 17.92 10.55 10.79
C VAL A 19 16.71 10.30 9.89
N CYS A 20 15.76 11.22 9.89
CA CYS A 20 14.54 11.11 9.12
C CYS A 20 14.83 10.99 7.61
N PRO A 21 14.40 9.90 6.93
CA PRO A 21 14.67 9.70 5.51
C PRO A 21 13.85 10.62 4.60
N ASN A 22 12.90 11.37 5.17
CA ASN A 22 12.02 12.31 4.48
C ASN A 22 12.55 13.74 4.52
N CYS A 23 12.75 14.32 5.72
CA CYS A 23 13.26 15.69 5.84
C CYS A 23 14.79 15.78 5.94
N GLU A 24 15.51 14.69 6.22
CA GLU A 24 16.99 14.64 6.38
C GLU A 24 17.55 15.58 7.47
N SER A 25 16.69 16.20 8.27
CA SER A 25 17.06 17.13 9.35
C SER A 25 16.69 16.62 10.73
N GLY A 26 15.49 16.03 10.86
CA GLY A 26 14.95 15.60 12.14
C GLY A 26 15.40 14.21 12.55
N GLU A 27 15.32 13.94 13.85
CA GLU A 27 15.55 12.62 14.43
C GLU A 27 14.25 11.80 14.46
N MET A 28 14.38 10.48 14.38
CA MET A 28 13.25 9.55 14.43
C MET A 28 13.03 9.04 15.87
N GLU A 29 11.85 9.31 16.42
CA GLU A 29 11.45 8.89 17.76
C GLU A 29 10.56 7.64 17.70
N ALA A 30 11.02 6.52 18.24
CA ALA A 30 10.26 5.28 18.25
C ALA A 30 9.01 5.39 19.15
N PHE A 31 7.86 4.95 18.64
CA PHE A 31 6.60 4.95 19.41
C PHE A 31 5.83 3.62 19.35
N TYR A 32 6.16 2.74 18.41
CA TYR A 32 5.49 1.45 18.23
C TYR A 32 6.46 0.38 17.75
N GLU A 33 6.25 -0.86 18.20
CA GLU A 33 7.02 -2.02 17.77
C GLU A 33 6.15 -3.27 17.74
N VAL A 34 6.33 -4.07 16.68
CA VAL A 34 5.77 -5.41 16.55
C VAL A 34 6.84 -6.36 16.03
N LYS A 35 6.85 -7.57 16.56
CA LYS A 35 7.90 -8.55 16.30
C LYS A 35 7.43 -9.63 15.34
N GLY A 36 8.37 -10.19 14.58
CA GLY A 36 8.11 -11.38 13.77
C GLY A 36 7.08 -11.17 12.65
N ILE A 37 7.10 -10.00 12.00
CA ILE A 37 6.25 -9.70 10.85
C ILE A 37 6.87 -10.27 9.58
N PRO A 38 6.11 -10.97 8.72
CA PRO A 38 6.59 -11.42 7.41
C PRO A 38 7.16 -10.25 6.60
N VAL A 39 8.31 -10.47 5.97
CA VAL A 39 8.97 -9.40 5.19
C VAL A 39 8.23 -9.02 3.91
N HIS A 40 7.24 -9.83 3.51
CA HIS A 40 6.32 -9.57 2.42
C HIS A 40 4.90 -9.95 2.80
N SER A 41 3.95 -9.24 2.20
CA SER A 41 2.52 -9.40 2.43
C SER A 41 1.72 -9.70 1.17
N VAL A 42 2.28 -9.44 -0.02
CA VAL A 42 1.62 -9.64 -1.32
C VAL A 42 2.18 -10.81 -2.15
N LEU A 43 3.16 -11.55 -1.62
CA LEU A 43 3.73 -12.70 -2.31
C LEU A 43 2.78 -13.92 -2.26
N LEU A 44 2.57 -14.54 -3.43
CA LEU A 44 1.73 -15.72 -3.58
C LEU A 44 2.44 -17.01 -3.11
N MET A 45 2.26 -17.39 -1.84
CA MET A 45 2.92 -18.58 -1.31
C MET A 45 2.33 -19.88 -1.89
N PRO A 46 3.16 -20.78 -2.44
CA PRO A 46 2.69 -21.98 -3.13
C PRO A 46 2.24 -23.11 -2.20
N SER A 47 2.68 -23.10 -0.94
CA SER A 47 2.33 -24.13 0.05
C SER A 47 2.23 -23.54 1.45
N ARG A 48 1.50 -24.22 2.33
CA ARG A 48 1.37 -23.84 3.74
C ARG A 48 2.72 -23.86 4.46
N GLU A 49 3.55 -24.87 4.21
CA GLU A 49 4.88 -25.01 4.81
C GLU A 49 5.75 -23.78 4.50
N HIS A 50 5.85 -23.43 3.20
CA HIS A 50 6.60 -22.25 2.79
C HIS A 50 6.03 -20.96 3.38
N ALA A 51 4.70 -20.84 3.47
CA ALA A 51 4.06 -19.66 4.04
C ALA A 51 4.36 -19.49 5.54
N VAL A 52 4.33 -20.56 6.33
CA VAL A 52 4.60 -20.52 7.78
C VAL A 52 6.07 -20.20 8.07
N ASP A 53 6.97 -20.80 7.29
CA ASP A 53 8.43 -20.63 7.41
C ASP A 53 8.95 -19.37 6.71
N TYR A 54 8.06 -18.58 6.10
CA TYR A 54 8.44 -17.38 5.36
C TYR A 54 9.20 -16.39 6.27
N PRO A 55 10.29 -15.76 5.80
CA PRO A 55 11.13 -14.90 6.62
C PRO A 55 10.35 -13.78 7.33
N LYS A 56 10.72 -13.55 8.58
CA LYS A 56 10.11 -12.56 9.46
C LYS A 56 11.17 -11.60 10.02
N ARG A 57 10.78 -10.35 10.22
CA ARG A 57 11.59 -9.29 10.84
C ARG A 57 10.76 -8.49 11.83
N ASP A 58 11.45 -7.79 12.71
CA ASP A 58 10.81 -6.83 13.61
C ASP A 58 10.53 -5.53 12.87
N LEU A 59 9.38 -4.93 13.14
CA LEU A 59 8.94 -3.65 12.61
C LEU A 59 8.85 -2.67 13.76
N ARG A 60 9.54 -1.53 13.65
CA ARG A 60 9.46 -0.45 14.64
C ARG A 60 9.16 0.85 13.94
N LEU A 61 8.05 1.49 14.31
CA LEU A 61 7.70 2.80 13.76
C LEU A 61 8.36 3.90 14.57
N GLY A 62 9.05 4.79 13.86
CA GLY A 62 9.56 6.06 14.35
C GLY A 62 8.79 7.24 13.77
N PHE A 63 8.69 8.32 14.53
CA PHE A 63 8.04 9.57 14.16
C PHE A 63 9.06 10.71 14.12
N CYS A 64 8.98 11.57 13.11
CA CYS A 64 9.79 12.78 13.03
C CYS A 64 8.99 14.01 13.50
N PRO A 65 9.33 14.64 14.64
CA PRO A 65 8.60 15.81 15.14
C PRO A 65 8.78 17.07 14.26
N GLU A 66 9.82 17.12 13.42
CA GLU A 66 10.06 18.27 12.54
C GLU A 66 9.16 18.29 11.30
N CYS A 67 8.95 17.14 10.67
CA CYS A 67 8.23 17.06 9.40
C CYS A 67 6.95 16.22 9.45
N GLY A 68 6.63 15.59 10.58
CA GLY A 68 5.42 14.81 10.78
C GLY A 68 5.41 13.43 10.12
N PHE A 69 6.54 13.02 9.53
CA PHE A 69 6.68 11.75 8.83
C PHE A 69 6.84 10.57 9.79
N VAL A 70 6.31 9.42 9.41
CA VAL A 70 6.46 8.15 10.15
C VAL A 70 7.16 7.12 9.26
N SER A 71 8.03 6.29 9.84
CA SER A 71 8.78 5.27 9.08
C SER A 71 9.05 4.03 9.90
N ASN A 72 9.18 2.88 9.24
CA ASN A 72 9.78 1.69 9.85
C ASN A 72 11.29 1.91 9.99
N ILE A 73 11.76 2.24 11.19
CA ILE A 73 13.18 2.54 11.46
C ILE A 73 14.07 1.29 11.50
N LEU A 74 13.49 0.09 11.38
CA LEU A 74 14.21 -1.18 11.23
C LEU A 74 14.07 -1.76 9.80
N PHE A 75 13.62 -0.96 8.85
CA PHE A 75 13.42 -1.41 7.47
C PHE A 75 14.74 -1.84 6.83
N ASP A 76 14.75 -3.05 6.27
CA ASP A 76 15.84 -3.60 5.48
C ASP A 76 15.34 -3.78 4.03
N PRO A 77 15.78 -2.95 3.07
CA PRO A 77 15.38 -3.14 1.68
C PRO A 77 15.97 -4.44 1.09
N THR A 78 17.01 -5.03 1.69
CA THR A 78 17.70 -6.20 1.13
C THR A 78 16.99 -7.53 1.37
N VAL A 79 15.95 -7.54 2.21
CA VAL A 79 15.09 -8.71 2.42
C VAL A 79 13.81 -8.67 1.57
N HIS A 80 13.68 -7.64 0.72
CA HIS A 80 12.55 -7.52 -0.20
C HIS A 80 12.90 -8.06 -1.58
N GLU A 81 11.95 -8.80 -2.14
CA GLU A 81 11.91 -9.30 -3.50
C GLU A 81 10.66 -8.73 -4.18
N TYR A 82 10.84 -7.71 -5.01
CA TYR A 82 9.81 -7.27 -5.94
C TYR A 82 9.97 -8.04 -7.24
N SER A 83 9.00 -8.89 -7.55
CA SER A 83 9.00 -9.75 -8.74
C SER A 83 7.60 -9.96 -9.27
N THR A 84 7.50 -10.65 -10.42
CA THR A 84 6.23 -11.07 -11.01
C THR A 84 5.41 -12.03 -10.14
N SER A 85 5.96 -12.48 -9.01
CA SER A 85 5.26 -13.28 -7.99
C SER A 85 4.43 -12.45 -7.01
N CYS A 86 4.60 -11.12 -7.01
CA CYS A 86 3.78 -10.20 -6.23
C CYS A 86 2.39 -10.04 -6.84
N GLU A 87 1.37 -10.05 -5.97
CA GLU A 87 -0.03 -9.88 -6.32
C GLU A 87 -0.69 -8.76 -5.48
N GLU A 88 -0.44 -7.54 -5.92
CA GLU A 88 -0.91 -6.28 -5.35
C GLU A 88 -2.20 -5.75 -6.00
N SER A 89 -2.68 -6.34 -7.09
CA SER A 89 -3.79 -5.79 -7.87
C SER A 89 -5.09 -5.73 -7.06
N GLN A 90 -5.70 -4.54 -7.09
CA GLN A 90 -7.04 -4.25 -6.59
C GLN A 90 -8.09 -4.24 -7.72
N GLY A 91 -7.65 -4.45 -8.97
CA GLY A 91 -8.44 -4.33 -10.20
C GLY A 91 -9.58 -5.35 -10.37
N PHE A 92 -9.75 -6.25 -9.40
CA PHE A 92 -10.84 -7.22 -9.38
C PHE A 92 -12.10 -6.70 -8.65
N SER A 93 -11.99 -5.60 -7.89
CA SER A 93 -13.15 -4.98 -7.25
C SER A 93 -13.79 -3.95 -8.19
N PRO A 94 -15.09 -4.07 -8.53
CA PRO A 94 -15.82 -3.02 -9.22
C PRO A 94 -15.81 -1.69 -8.44
N THR A 95 -15.79 -1.73 -7.11
CA THR A 95 -15.72 -0.53 -6.26
C THR A 95 -14.39 0.21 -6.48
N PHE A 96 -13.26 -0.50 -6.44
CA PHE A 96 -11.95 0.10 -6.69
C PHE A 96 -11.79 0.57 -8.13
N ASN A 97 -12.27 -0.23 -9.11
CA ASN A 97 -12.20 0.13 -10.52
C ASN A 97 -12.95 1.42 -10.85
N ALA A 98 -14.12 1.64 -10.23
CA ALA A 98 -14.87 2.88 -10.39
C ALA A 98 -14.06 4.07 -9.87
N PHE A 99 -13.48 3.96 -8.67
CA PHE A 99 -12.61 4.98 -8.09
C PHE A 99 -11.39 5.28 -8.97
N ALA A 100 -10.64 4.26 -9.38
CA ALA A 100 -9.45 4.41 -10.21
C ALA A 100 -9.75 5.08 -11.55
N LYS A 101 -10.89 4.72 -12.17
CA LYS A 101 -11.33 5.34 -13.42
C LYS A 101 -11.72 6.80 -13.25
N ASP A 102 -12.49 7.13 -12.21
CA ASP A 102 -12.91 8.50 -11.93
C ASP A 102 -11.70 9.39 -11.63
N LEU A 103 -10.71 8.87 -10.89
CA LEU A 103 -9.47 9.57 -10.62
C LEU A 103 -8.64 9.82 -11.89
N ALA A 104 -8.43 8.78 -12.71
CA ALA A 104 -7.69 8.90 -13.97
C ALA A 104 -8.34 9.94 -14.90
N LYS A 105 -9.67 9.89 -15.04
CA LYS A 105 -10.42 10.86 -15.82
C LYS A 105 -10.24 12.28 -15.28
N ARG A 106 -10.42 12.48 -13.97
CA ARG A 106 -10.28 13.79 -13.33
C ARG A 106 -8.90 14.37 -13.55
N TRP A 107 -7.83 13.61 -13.30
CA TRP A 107 -6.47 14.09 -13.54
C TRP A 107 -6.20 14.43 -15.00
N VAL A 108 -6.70 13.63 -15.95
CA VAL A 108 -6.55 13.93 -17.38
C VAL A 108 -7.28 15.20 -17.79
N GLU A 109 -8.48 15.44 -17.27
CA GLU A 109 -9.29 16.61 -17.57
C GLU A 109 -8.77 17.88 -16.87
N GLU A 110 -8.52 17.82 -15.57
CA GLU A 110 -8.15 18.98 -14.73
C GLU A 110 -6.77 19.54 -15.07
N TYR A 111 -5.80 18.65 -15.37
CA TYR A 111 -4.43 19.04 -15.68
C TYR A 111 -4.14 19.09 -17.18
N GLU A 112 -5.19 19.09 -18.00
CA GLU A 112 -5.14 19.21 -19.45
C GLU A 112 -4.15 18.19 -20.07
N LEU A 113 -4.18 16.94 -19.63
CA LEU A 113 -3.21 15.90 -20.03
C LEU A 113 -3.60 15.15 -21.31
N LYS A 114 -4.68 15.57 -21.98
CA LYS A 114 -5.08 14.99 -23.27
C LYS A 114 -3.96 15.11 -24.29
N ASP A 115 -3.79 14.05 -25.06
CA ASP A 115 -2.76 13.90 -26.09
C ASP A 115 -1.29 13.97 -25.56
N LYS A 116 -1.08 13.94 -24.24
CA LYS A 116 0.25 14.01 -23.60
C LYS A 116 0.82 12.64 -23.22
N THR A 117 2.06 12.62 -22.72
CA THR A 117 2.75 11.41 -22.22
C THR A 117 2.75 11.36 -20.70
N VAL A 118 2.44 10.20 -20.11
CA VAL A 118 2.60 9.93 -18.68
C VAL A 118 3.70 8.90 -18.43
N LEU A 119 4.51 9.13 -17.40
CA LEU A 119 5.40 8.16 -16.81
C LEU A 119 4.82 7.72 -15.46
N GLU A 120 4.47 6.44 -15.31
CA GLU A 120 4.06 5.87 -14.01
C GLU A 120 5.22 5.08 -13.39
N ILE A 121 5.64 5.49 -12.20
CA ILE A 121 6.67 4.83 -11.39
C ILE A 121 5.96 3.92 -10.39
N GLY A 122 6.27 2.62 -10.44
CA GLY A 122 5.55 1.61 -9.67
C GLY A 122 4.18 1.31 -10.26
N CYS A 123 4.12 1.03 -11.56
CA CYS A 123 2.86 0.83 -12.27
C CYS A 123 2.15 -0.50 -11.96
N GLY A 124 2.74 -1.38 -11.14
CA GLY A 124 2.22 -2.72 -10.85
C GLY A 124 1.94 -3.51 -12.12
N LYS A 125 0.68 -3.90 -12.33
CA LYS A 125 0.23 -4.60 -13.56
C LYS A 125 -0.13 -3.68 -14.73
N GLY A 126 0.08 -2.37 -14.61
CA GLY A 126 -0.16 -1.37 -15.66
C GLY A 126 -1.62 -0.92 -15.82
N GLU A 127 -2.49 -1.34 -14.91
CA GLU A 127 -3.94 -1.10 -14.98
C GLU A 127 -4.29 0.39 -14.95
N PHE A 128 -3.66 1.16 -14.04
CA PHE A 128 -3.93 2.59 -13.92
C PHE A 128 -3.33 3.40 -15.08
N LEU A 129 -2.11 3.08 -15.53
CA LEU A 129 -1.52 3.64 -16.75
C LEU A 129 -2.44 3.47 -17.96
N ALA A 130 -3.01 2.27 -18.12
CA ALA A 130 -3.96 1.99 -19.20
C ALA A 130 -5.21 2.88 -19.09
N LEU A 131 -5.77 3.05 -17.89
CA LEU A 131 -6.91 3.95 -17.66
C LEU A 131 -6.58 5.39 -18.06
N MET A 132 -5.42 5.94 -17.67
CA MET A 132 -5.05 7.31 -18.06
C MET A 132 -4.95 7.48 -19.58
N VAL A 133 -4.44 6.47 -20.29
CA VAL A 133 -4.32 6.48 -21.76
C VAL A 133 -5.69 6.27 -22.44
N GLU A 134 -6.60 5.50 -21.83
CA GLU A 134 -8.00 5.36 -22.26
C GLU A 134 -8.78 6.67 -22.08
N GLU A 135 -8.53 7.43 -21.02
CA GLU A 135 -9.20 8.71 -20.72
C GLU A 135 -8.66 9.90 -21.55
N GLY A 136 -7.65 9.67 -22.40
CA GLY A 136 -7.29 10.59 -23.48
C GLY A 136 -5.82 10.99 -23.57
N MET A 137 -4.94 10.45 -22.72
CA MET A 137 -3.49 10.63 -22.92
C MET A 137 -3.03 9.90 -24.19
N SER A 138 -2.00 10.42 -24.86
CA SER A 138 -1.46 9.83 -26.10
C SER A 138 -0.65 8.56 -25.84
N HIS A 139 0.19 8.58 -24.79
CA HIS A 139 1.20 7.56 -24.56
C HIS A 139 1.46 7.38 -23.05
N GLY A 140 1.75 6.15 -22.63
CA GLY A 140 2.10 5.83 -21.25
C GLY A 140 3.37 4.99 -21.18
N ILE A 141 4.26 5.33 -20.24
CA ILE A 141 5.47 4.57 -19.91
C ILE A 141 5.34 4.11 -18.46
N GLY A 142 5.33 2.80 -18.22
CA GLY A 142 5.26 2.21 -16.88
C GLY A 142 6.60 1.56 -16.48
N ILE A 143 7.02 1.77 -15.23
CA ILE A 143 8.22 1.12 -14.67
C ILE A 143 7.83 0.35 -13.43
N ASP A 144 7.91 -0.98 -13.49
CA ASP A 144 7.64 -1.86 -12.35
C ASP A 144 8.22 -3.27 -12.54
N PRO A 145 8.98 -3.83 -11.58
CA PRO A 145 9.52 -5.18 -11.67
C PRO A 145 8.44 -6.28 -11.62
N ALA A 146 7.26 -5.98 -11.10
CA ALA A 146 6.14 -6.90 -10.94
C ALA A 146 5.17 -6.89 -12.15
N PHE A 147 5.43 -6.09 -13.19
CA PHE A 147 4.62 -6.05 -14.39
C PHE A 147 4.56 -7.42 -15.09
N VAL A 148 3.38 -7.81 -15.58
CA VAL A 148 3.16 -9.08 -16.29
C VAL A 148 2.39 -8.79 -17.59
N PRO A 149 3.05 -8.77 -18.76
CA PRO A 149 2.43 -8.38 -20.03
C PRO A 149 1.14 -9.14 -20.35
N GLU A 150 1.08 -10.43 -20.04
CA GLU A 150 -0.07 -11.29 -20.35
C GLU A 150 -1.32 -10.98 -19.53
N ARG A 151 -1.21 -10.16 -18.48
CA ARG A 151 -2.33 -9.82 -17.60
C ARG A 151 -3.01 -8.50 -17.96
N LEU A 152 -2.37 -7.68 -18.79
CA LEU A 152 -2.93 -6.41 -19.20
C LEU A 152 -3.66 -6.56 -20.54
N ASP A 153 -4.97 -6.75 -20.47
CA ASP A 153 -5.85 -6.75 -21.65
C ASP A 153 -6.53 -5.38 -21.81
N THR A 154 -6.02 -4.57 -22.73
CA THR A 154 -6.51 -3.21 -22.97
C THR A 154 -6.48 -2.84 -24.45
N PRO A 155 -7.49 -2.11 -24.98
CA PRO A 155 -7.50 -1.60 -26.35
C PRO A 155 -6.37 -0.61 -26.64
N VAL A 156 -5.68 -0.09 -25.62
CA VAL A 156 -4.62 0.92 -25.78
C VAL A 156 -3.21 0.35 -25.70
N ALA A 157 -3.05 -0.98 -25.71
CA ALA A 157 -1.76 -1.64 -25.54
C ALA A 157 -0.66 -1.13 -26.50
N SER A 158 -1.00 -0.76 -27.74
CA SER A 158 -0.04 -0.20 -28.71
C SER A 158 0.50 1.19 -28.34
N ARG A 159 -0.08 1.84 -27.34
CA ARG A 159 0.29 3.16 -26.83
C ARG A 159 0.96 3.08 -25.46
N LEU A 160 1.25 1.88 -24.99
CA LEU A 160 1.88 1.63 -23.69
C LEU A 160 3.28 1.04 -23.89
N GLU A 161 4.23 1.52 -23.11
CA GLU A 161 5.58 0.98 -22.98
C GLU A 161 5.79 0.56 -21.52
N PHE A 162 6.37 -0.61 -21.28
CA PHE A 162 6.64 -1.11 -19.93
C PHE A 162 8.10 -1.51 -19.77
N ILE A 163 8.67 -1.13 -18.63
CA ILE A 163 10.03 -1.46 -18.21
C ILE A 163 9.95 -2.29 -16.94
N GLN A 164 10.30 -3.57 -17.03
CA GLN A 164 10.33 -4.52 -15.89
C GLN A 164 11.60 -4.33 -15.04
N ASP A 165 11.70 -3.22 -14.32
CA ASP A 165 12.82 -2.90 -13.44
C ASP A 165 12.37 -1.97 -12.30
N LEU A 166 13.22 -1.80 -11.30
CA LEU A 166 13.06 -0.77 -10.28
C LEU A 166 13.46 0.59 -10.85
N TYR A 167 12.65 1.61 -10.58
CA TYR A 167 12.98 2.98 -10.97
C TYR A 167 14.21 3.49 -10.21
N ASP A 168 15.23 3.91 -10.96
CA ASP A 168 16.44 4.53 -10.45
C ASP A 168 17.03 5.55 -11.45
N GLU A 169 18.27 5.97 -11.20
CA GLU A 169 19.02 6.94 -12.00
C GLU A 169 19.09 6.60 -13.49
N ARG A 170 19.04 5.31 -13.87
CA ARG A 170 19.09 4.83 -15.25
C ARG A 170 17.93 5.37 -16.07
N TYR A 171 16.77 5.61 -15.45
CA TYR A 171 15.54 6.03 -16.12
C TYR A 171 15.28 7.54 -16.08
N THR A 172 16.21 8.32 -15.52
CA THR A 172 16.08 9.79 -15.43
C THR A 172 16.16 10.51 -16.78
N HIS A 173 16.46 9.79 -17.86
CA HIS A 173 16.45 10.29 -19.22
C HIS A 173 15.05 10.33 -19.84
N LEU A 174 14.08 9.60 -19.27
CA LEU A 174 12.71 9.56 -19.75
C LEU A 174 12.05 10.95 -19.63
N LYS A 175 11.16 11.26 -20.57
CA LYS A 175 10.44 12.54 -20.63
C LYS A 175 8.95 12.28 -20.71
N ALA A 176 8.20 12.98 -19.87
CA ALA A 176 6.76 12.90 -19.78
C ALA A 176 6.20 14.25 -19.30
N ASP A 177 4.96 14.51 -19.69
CA ASP A 177 4.19 15.67 -19.26
C ASP A 177 3.53 15.44 -17.89
N ALA A 178 3.37 14.18 -17.49
CA ALA A 178 2.95 13.79 -16.15
C ALA A 178 3.86 12.70 -15.58
N VAL A 179 4.15 12.77 -14.28
CA VAL A 179 4.81 11.70 -13.51
C VAL A 179 3.83 11.21 -12.45
N CYS A 180 3.36 9.98 -12.61
CA CYS A 180 2.42 9.29 -11.73
C CYS A 180 3.19 8.38 -10.76
N CYS A 181 2.78 8.34 -9.49
CA CYS A 181 3.30 7.42 -8.47
C CYS A 181 2.17 7.06 -7.50
N ARG A 182 1.54 5.91 -7.73
CA ARG A 182 0.43 5.42 -6.91
C ARG A 182 0.84 4.19 -6.13
N HIS A 183 0.44 4.13 -4.87
CA HIS A 183 0.69 3.00 -3.96
C HIS A 183 2.13 2.48 -4.01
N THR A 184 3.10 3.40 -4.07
CA THR A 184 4.50 3.10 -4.33
C THR A 184 5.43 3.85 -3.38
N LEU A 185 5.18 5.14 -3.13
CA LEU A 185 6.07 5.95 -2.29
C LEU A 185 6.15 5.44 -0.83
N GLU A 186 5.08 4.82 -0.32
CA GLU A 186 5.04 4.17 0.99
C GLU A 186 5.96 2.94 1.12
N HIS A 187 6.40 2.39 -0.02
CA HIS A 187 7.33 1.27 -0.13
C HIS A 187 8.79 1.70 -0.33
N ILE A 188 9.05 3.01 -0.40
CA ILE A 188 10.36 3.55 -0.74
C ILE A 188 11.00 4.23 0.46
N SER A 189 12.25 3.87 0.74
CA SER A 189 13.11 4.55 1.71
C SER A 189 14.57 4.53 1.20
N PRO A 190 15.29 5.68 1.19
CA PRO A 190 14.87 7.01 1.64
C PRO A 190 13.97 7.77 0.65
N THR A 191 12.92 8.44 1.15
CA THR A 191 11.93 9.16 0.31
C THR A 191 12.50 10.46 -0.28
N SER A 192 13.37 11.16 0.45
CA SER A 192 14.06 12.36 -0.05
C SER A 192 14.94 12.04 -1.27
N GLU A 193 15.63 10.90 -1.26
CA GLU A 193 16.45 10.45 -2.40
C GLU A 193 15.60 10.13 -3.62
N PHE A 194 14.45 9.49 -3.42
CA PHE A 194 13.51 9.21 -4.50
C PHE A 194 13.00 10.50 -5.15
N MET A 195 12.60 11.50 -4.36
CA MET A 195 12.12 12.77 -4.89
C MET A 195 13.21 13.55 -5.64
N ARG A 196 14.49 13.43 -5.25
CA ARG A 196 15.61 13.96 -6.05
C ARG A 196 15.71 13.29 -7.43
N LYS A 197 15.50 11.97 -7.51
CA LYS A 197 15.47 11.25 -8.80
C LYS A 197 14.30 11.72 -9.66
N VAL A 198 13.10 11.85 -9.08
CA VAL A 198 11.93 12.40 -9.77
C VAL A 198 12.21 13.82 -10.31
N GLN A 199 12.81 14.69 -9.49
CA GLN A 199 13.22 16.03 -9.92
C GLN A 199 14.20 15.98 -11.10
N LYS A 200 15.17 15.07 -11.09
CA LYS A 200 16.12 14.89 -12.18
C LYS A 200 15.45 14.42 -13.49
N THR A 201 14.48 13.51 -13.39
CA THR A 201 13.70 13.03 -14.53
C THR A 201 12.92 14.16 -15.19
N ILE A 202 12.24 14.98 -14.39
CA ILE A 202 11.51 16.16 -14.86
C ILE A 202 12.47 17.15 -15.54
N GLY A 203 13.60 17.45 -14.89
CA GLY A 203 14.61 18.37 -15.39
C GLY A 203 14.05 19.79 -15.52
N ASP A 204 14.20 20.41 -16.70
CA ASP A 204 13.78 21.79 -16.95
C ASP A 204 12.31 21.94 -17.37
N GLN A 205 11.55 20.85 -17.44
CA GLN A 205 10.13 20.87 -17.85
C GLN A 205 9.25 21.43 -16.72
N LYS A 206 8.99 22.73 -16.75
CA LYS A 206 8.25 23.44 -15.68
C LYS A 206 6.75 23.14 -15.64
N ASP A 207 6.21 22.62 -16.74
CA ASP A 207 4.78 22.31 -16.87
C ASP A 207 4.45 20.84 -16.59
N THR A 208 5.45 20.02 -16.23
CA THR A 208 5.21 18.62 -15.86
C THR A 208 4.40 18.52 -14.57
N ILE A 209 3.36 17.70 -14.58
CA ILE A 209 2.47 17.47 -13.45
C ILE A 209 2.91 16.22 -12.69
N LEU A 210 3.05 16.32 -11.37
CA LEU A 210 3.25 15.17 -10.49
C LEU A 210 1.89 14.75 -9.95
N LEU A 211 1.59 13.45 -10.03
CA LEU A 211 0.31 12.86 -9.60
C LEU A 211 0.60 11.70 -8.65
N PHE A 212 0.37 11.90 -7.36
CA PHE A 212 0.71 10.91 -6.33
C PHE A 212 -0.54 10.53 -5.55
N GLU A 213 -0.69 9.24 -5.29
CA GLU A 213 -1.73 8.68 -4.44
C GLU A 213 -1.12 7.63 -3.51
N LEU A 214 -1.30 7.78 -2.20
CA LEU A 214 -0.76 6.83 -1.22
C LEU A 214 -1.55 6.86 0.10
N PRO A 215 -1.42 5.85 0.97
CA PRO A 215 -2.18 5.77 2.22
C PRO A 215 -1.94 6.94 3.19
N ASP A 216 -3.02 7.37 3.87
CA ASP A 216 -2.97 8.36 4.96
C ASP A 216 -2.74 7.69 6.33
N VAL A 217 -1.66 8.07 7.01
CA VAL A 217 -1.32 7.56 8.33
C VAL A 217 -2.20 8.14 9.44
N HIS A 218 -2.88 9.27 9.23
CA HIS A 218 -3.82 9.77 10.24
C HIS A 218 -4.90 8.74 10.54
N ARG A 219 -5.43 8.06 9.52
CA ARG A 219 -6.41 6.99 9.70
C ARG A 219 -5.84 5.86 10.56
N VAL A 220 -4.63 5.39 10.24
CA VAL A 220 -3.92 4.34 10.97
C VAL A 220 -3.79 4.69 12.46
N LEU A 221 -3.40 5.92 12.78
CA LEU A 221 -3.15 6.35 14.16
C LEU A 221 -4.43 6.70 14.93
N LYS A 222 -5.44 7.22 14.23
CA LYS A 222 -6.75 7.57 14.80
C LYS A 222 -7.55 6.33 15.16
N GLU A 223 -7.65 5.38 14.23
CA GLU A 223 -8.44 4.16 14.36
C GLU A 223 -7.66 3.03 15.05
N ALA A 224 -6.35 3.22 15.21
CA ALA A 224 -5.42 2.14 15.55
C ALA A 224 -5.50 0.96 14.56
N ALA A 225 -5.70 1.27 13.27
CA ALA A 225 -5.79 0.31 12.17
C ALA A 225 -4.44 -0.36 11.91
N PHE A 226 -3.98 -1.17 12.86
CA PHE A 226 -2.68 -1.82 12.83
C PHE A 226 -2.52 -2.78 11.66
N TRP A 227 -3.64 -3.20 11.04
CA TRP A 227 -3.64 -3.97 9.81
C TRP A 227 -3.07 -3.20 8.61
N ASP A 228 -2.97 -1.87 8.66
CA ASP A 228 -2.26 -1.06 7.66
C ASP A 228 -0.76 -0.86 7.98
N ILE A 229 -0.25 -1.55 9.01
CA ILE A 229 1.17 -1.57 9.39
C ILE A 229 1.75 -2.95 9.06
N TYR A 230 2.59 -3.02 8.04
CA TYR A 230 3.30 -4.24 7.63
C TYR A 230 4.68 -3.89 7.06
N TYR A 231 5.55 -4.90 6.93
CA TYR A 231 6.99 -4.67 6.75
C TYR A 231 7.35 -3.87 5.49
N GLU A 232 6.63 -4.12 4.39
CA GLU A 232 6.81 -3.44 3.09
C GLU A 232 6.42 -1.96 3.12
N HIS A 233 5.48 -1.56 3.98
CA HIS A 233 5.18 -0.15 4.23
C HIS A 233 6.25 0.42 5.16
N CYS A 234 7.29 0.97 4.55
CA CYS A 234 8.42 1.55 5.25
C CYS A 234 8.29 3.06 5.45
N SER A 235 7.39 3.71 4.72
CA SER A 235 7.18 5.14 4.70
C SER A 235 5.70 5.46 4.86
N TYR A 236 5.35 6.29 5.85
CA TYR A 236 3.97 6.62 6.20
C TYR A 236 3.79 8.13 6.20
N PHE A 237 2.77 8.58 5.47
CA PHE A 237 2.56 10.00 5.20
C PHE A 237 1.21 10.47 5.73
N THR A 238 1.20 11.74 6.06
CA THR A 238 0.02 12.57 6.22
C THR A 238 -0.03 13.56 5.06
N THR A 239 -1.16 14.26 4.88
CA THR A 239 -1.27 15.36 3.91
C THR A 239 -0.14 16.38 4.06
N GLY A 240 0.16 16.78 5.30
CA GLY A 240 1.21 17.78 5.56
C GLY A 240 2.62 17.26 5.38
N SER A 241 2.95 16.03 5.79
CA SER A 241 4.30 15.49 5.61
C SER A 241 4.63 15.25 4.13
N LEU A 242 3.65 14.85 3.33
CA LEU A 242 3.78 14.70 1.88
C LEU A 242 3.93 16.06 1.18
N ALA A 243 3.09 17.04 1.51
CA ALA A 243 3.21 18.38 0.95
C ALA A 243 4.56 19.05 1.30
N ARG A 244 5.03 18.89 2.54
CA ARG A 244 6.37 19.34 2.96
C ARG A 244 7.48 18.67 2.17
N LEU A 245 7.36 17.37 1.88
CA LEU A 245 8.30 16.66 1.01
C LEU A 245 8.30 17.26 -0.42
N PHE A 246 7.13 17.47 -1.02
CA PHE A 246 7.01 18.10 -2.34
C PHE A 246 7.71 19.46 -2.38
N ARG A 247 7.39 20.34 -1.43
CA ARG A 247 7.96 21.69 -1.33
C ARG A 247 9.48 21.65 -1.13
N LYS A 248 9.98 20.74 -0.29
CA LYS A 248 11.43 20.55 -0.07
C LYS A 248 12.17 20.21 -1.37
N HIS A 249 11.54 19.44 -2.26
CA HIS A 249 12.13 19.04 -3.54
C HIS A 249 11.77 19.97 -4.71
N GLY A 250 11.29 21.19 -4.40
CA GLY A 250 11.03 22.21 -5.40
C GLY A 250 9.78 21.93 -6.23
N PHE A 251 8.77 21.31 -5.64
CA PHE A 251 7.45 21.15 -6.22
C PHE A 251 6.41 21.95 -5.41
N ASP A 252 5.59 22.72 -6.10
CA ASP A 252 4.45 23.42 -5.52
C ASP A 252 3.21 22.51 -5.62
N PRO A 253 2.56 22.15 -4.49
CA PRO A 253 1.27 21.46 -4.49
C PRO A 253 0.19 22.30 -5.19
N LEU A 254 -0.63 21.63 -6.00
CA LEU A 254 -1.77 22.20 -6.73
C LEU A 254 -3.11 21.70 -6.14
N GLU A 255 -3.14 20.42 -5.78
CA GLU A 255 -4.26 19.74 -5.14
C GLU A 255 -3.72 18.94 -3.97
N LEU A 256 -4.48 18.88 -2.87
CA LEU A 256 -4.20 18.02 -1.73
C LEU A 256 -5.52 17.66 -1.06
N MET A 257 -5.88 16.39 -1.08
CA MET A 257 -7.13 15.92 -0.50
C MET A 257 -7.05 14.45 -0.06
N LEU A 258 -8.07 14.03 0.68
CA LEU A 258 -8.27 12.64 1.04
C LEU A 258 -9.37 12.05 0.14
N GLU A 259 -9.16 10.84 -0.33
CA GLU A 259 -10.10 10.09 -1.16
C GLU A 259 -10.21 8.63 -0.71
N TYR A 260 -11.14 7.92 -1.36
CA TYR A 260 -11.41 6.51 -1.09
C TYR A 260 -11.78 6.22 0.38
N ASP A 261 -12.74 6.99 0.90
CA ASP A 261 -13.18 6.97 2.32
C ASP A 261 -12.07 7.42 3.28
N ASP A 262 -11.43 8.54 2.94
CA ASP A 262 -10.31 9.15 3.67
C ASP A 262 -9.08 8.22 3.86
N GLN A 263 -8.93 7.20 3.01
CA GLN A 263 -7.83 6.23 3.11
C GLN A 263 -6.58 6.67 2.36
N TYR A 264 -6.75 7.42 1.26
CA TYR A 264 -5.67 7.79 0.37
C TYR A 264 -5.50 9.30 0.34
N ILE A 265 -4.25 9.75 0.46
CA ILE A 265 -3.84 11.12 0.13
C ILE A 265 -3.68 11.19 -1.37
N VAL A 266 -4.43 12.08 -2.01
CA VAL A 266 -4.23 12.48 -3.39
C VAL A 266 -3.54 13.84 -3.39
N ILE A 267 -2.37 13.92 -4.02
CA ILE A 267 -1.65 15.17 -4.24
C ILE A 267 -1.28 15.32 -5.71
N ALA A 268 -1.60 16.48 -6.27
CA ALA A 268 -1.04 16.93 -7.53
C ALA A 268 -0.06 18.08 -7.28
N GLY A 269 1.02 18.14 -8.06
CA GLY A 269 2.02 19.19 -7.93
C GLY A 269 2.69 19.53 -9.27
N LYS A 270 3.48 20.59 -9.28
CA LYS A 270 4.33 20.94 -10.42
C LYS A 270 5.65 21.55 -9.96
N PRO A 271 6.69 21.59 -10.81
CA PRO A 271 7.92 22.31 -10.49
C PRO A 271 7.67 23.74 -10.03
N ALA A 272 8.31 24.11 -8.93
CA ALA A 272 8.08 25.39 -8.29
C ALA A 272 8.48 26.55 -9.22
N SER A 273 7.62 27.57 -9.25
CA SER A 273 7.84 28.77 -10.06
C SER A 273 8.81 29.78 -9.43
N GLY A 274 9.21 29.53 -8.18
CA GLY A 274 9.96 30.48 -7.35
C GLY A 274 9.10 31.54 -6.66
N ALA A 275 7.80 31.63 -7.01
CA ALA A 275 6.83 32.43 -6.27
C ALA A 275 6.42 31.72 -4.97
N LYS A 276 6.05 32.49 -3.95
CA LYS A 276 5.51 31.93 -2.71
C LYS A 276 4.08 31.45 -2.95
N VAL A 277 3.88 30.14 -3.02
CA VAL A 277 2.56 29.51 -3.07
C VAL A 277 2.01 29.35 -1.64
N PRO A 278 0.75 29.76 -1.37
CA PRO A 278 0.10 29.50 -0.09
C PRO A 278 0.05 28.01 0.27
N LEU A 279 -0.11 27.71 1.55
CA LEU A 279 -0.41 26.35 1.99
C LEU A 279 -1.85 26.01 1.58
N LEU A 280 -2.06 24.79 1.09
CA LEU A 280 -3.36 24.17 0.90
C LEU A 280 -3.93 23.72 2.25
N ASP A 281 -5.25 23.52 2.28
CA ASP A 281 -5.93 22.96 3.45
C ASP A 281 -5.36 21.56 3.76
N GLY A 282 -5.10 21.29 5.04
CA GLY A 282 -4.50 20.03 5.50
C GLY A 282 -2.97 19.95 5.40
N GLU A 283 -2.27 20.95 4.85
CA GLU A 283 -0.80 20.97 4.85
C GLU A 283 -0.19 21.19 6.26
N ASP A 284 -0.86 21.96 7.11
CA ASP A 284 -0.41 22.25 8.48
C ASP A 284 -1.08 21.31 9.49
N ASP A 285 -0.48 20.14 9.66
CA ASP A 285 -1.01 19.02 10.44
C ASP A 285 -0.08 18.55 11.58
N LEU A 286 1.08 19.19 11.76
CA LEU A 286 2.13 18.73 12.69
C LEU A 286 1.62 18.52 14.11
N LYS A 287 0.78 19.44 14.58
CA LYS A 287 0.15 19.33 15.91
C LYS A 287 -0.73 18.08 16.00
N ARG A 288 -1.58 17.85 14.99
CA ARG A 288 -2.52 16.72 14.94
C ARG A 288 -1.77 15.39 14.94
N ILE A 289 -0.80 15.23 14.04
CA ILE A 289 -0.03 13.97 13.93
C ILE A 289 0.75 13.69 15.23
N THR A 290 1.31 14.72 15.87
CA THR A 290 2.00 14.57 17.16
C THR A 290 1.07 14.04 18.25
N GLU A 291 -0.17 14.56 18.33
CA GLU A 291 -1.18 14.10 19.29
C GLU A 291 -1.63 12.67 19.01
N GLU A 292 -1.80 12.31 17.74
CA GLU A 292 -2.20 10.97 17.31
C GLU A 292 -1.11 9.93 17.57
N VAL A 293 0.15 10.21 17.24
CA VAL A 293 1.31 9.36 17.55
C VAL A 293 1.41 9.09 19.05
N LYS A 294 1.24 10.14 19.88
CA LYS A 294 1.27 10.00 21.34
C LYS A 294 0.14 9.12 21.87
N ALA A 295 -1.05 9.17 21.25
CA ALA A 295 -2.21 8.40 21.67
C ALA A 295 -2.21 6.95 21.15
N PHE A 296 -1.50 6.68 20.06
CA PHE A 296 -1.56 5.42 19.33
C PHE A 296 -1.23 4.17 20.17
N PRO A 297 -0.17 4.12 21.00
CA PRO A 297 0.19 2.90 21.74
C PRO A 297 -0.94 2.38 22.63
N GLU A 298 -1.65 3.29 23.32
CA GLU A 298 -2.77 2.91 24.18
C GLU A 298 -4.03 2.55 23.38
N ARG A 299 -4.30 3.23 22.26
CA ARG A 299 -5.40 2.86 21.35
C ARG A 299 -5.19 1.47 20.77
N PHE A 300 -3.98 1.20 20.27
CA PHE A 300 -3.57 -0.10 19.76
C PHE A 300 -3.74 -1.20 20.80
N ARG A 301 -3.25 -1.00 22.03
CA ARG A 301 -3.37 -1.98 23.12
C ARG A 301 -4.83 -2.38 23.35
N LYS A 302 -5.72 -1.38 23.52
CA LYS A 302 -7.16 -1.63 23.74
C LYS A 302 -7.82 -2.33 22.56
N LEU A 303 -7.55 -1.88 21.34
CA LEU A 303 -8.16 -2.46 20.15
C LEU A 303 -7.69 -3.89 19.92
N LYS A 304 -6.39 -4.17 20.14
CA LYS A 304 -5.82 -5.52 20.08
C LYS A 304 -6.48 -6.45 21.09
N GLU A 305 -6.60 -6.04 22.35
CA GLU A 305 -7.29 -6.82 23.39
C GLU A 305 -8.75 -7.12 23.01
N SER A 306 -9.47 -6.10 22.52
CA SER A 306 -10.86 -6.25 22.09
C SER A 306 -11.03 -7.24 20.92
N TRP A 307 -10.11 -7.24 19.96
CA TRP A 307 -10.14 -8.21 18.85
C TRP A 307 -9.84 -9.63 19.30
N LEU A 308 -8.84 -9.82 20.16
CA LEU A 308 -8.52 -11.14 20.71
C LEU A 308 -9.71 -11.71 21.49
N GLU A 309 -10.30 -10.94 22.40
CA GLU A 309 -11.48 -11.34 23.16
C GLU A 309 -12.65 -11.72 22.24
N LYS A 310 -12.89 -10.93 21.19
CA LYS A 310 -13.97 -11.17 20.24
C LYS A 310 -13.77 -12.46 19.45
N ILE A 311 -12.57 -12.68 18.92
CA ILE A 311 -12.23 -13.85 18.10
C ILE A 311 -12.22 -15.11 18.96
N ASP A 312 -11.65 -15.06 20.16
CA ASP A 312 -11.69 -16.18 21.12
C ASP A 312 -13.12 -16.52 21.53
N GLY A 313 -13.99 -15.50 21.65
CA GLY A 313 -15.42 -15.70 21.89
C GLY A 313 -16.13 -16.42 20.73
N PHE A 314 -15.81 -16.08 19.48
CA PHE A 314 -16.35 -16.79 18.32
C PHE A 314 -15.86 -18.23 18.27
N TYR A 315 -14.57 -18.44 18.44
CA TYR A 315 -13.94 -19.76 18.42
C TYR A 315 -14.49 -20.67 19.53
N SER A 316 -14.59 -20.16 20.76
CA SER A 316 -15.14 -20.91 21.90
C SER A 316 -16.62 -21.26 21.74
N ALA A 317 -17.37 -20.46 20.97
CA ALA A 317 -18.77 -20.74 20.63
C ALA A 317 -18.92 -21.70 19.44
N GLY A 318 -17.81 -22.21 18.88
CA GLY A 318 -17.81 -23.07 17.69
C GLY A 318 -18.25 -22.37 16.41
N LYS A 319 -18.16 -21.03 16.36
CA LYS A 319 -18.52 -20.25 15.18
C LYS A 319 -17.42 -20.33 14.13
N ARG A 320 -17.82 -20.55 12.88
CA ARG A 320 -16.92 -20.55 11.74
C ARG A 320 -16.58 -19.12 11.34
N THR A 321 -15.31 -18.75 11.41
CA THR A 321 -14.85 -17.38 11.19
C THR A 321 -13.84 -17.33 10.06
N ILE A 322 -14.08 -16.47 9.07
CA ILE A 322 -13.17 -16.25 7.95
C ILE A 322 -12.72 -14.79 7.87
N VAL A 323 -11.61 -14.56 7.18
CA VAL A 323 -11.16 -13.21 6.78
C VAL A 323 -11.48 -13.00 5.31
N TRP A 324 -12.03 -11.83 4.96
CA TRP A 324 -12.31 -11.43 3.58
C TRP A 324 -11.38 -10.29 3.15
N GLY A 325 -10.62 -10.53 2.08
CA GLY A 325 -9.57 -9.68 1.52
C GLY A 325 -8.18 -10.18 1.90
N GLY A 326 -7.59 -11.05 1.08
CA GLY A 326 -6.27 -11.65 1.29
C GLY A 326 -5.10 -10.78 0.82
N GLY A 327 -5.19 -9.47 1.03
CA GLY A 327 -4.10 -8.52 0.79
C GLY A 327 -3.25 -8.29 2.04
N SER A 328 -2.42 -7.26 1.99
CA SER A 328 -1.49 -6.90 3.06
C SER A 328 -2.15 -6.68 4.42
N LYS A 329 -3.36 -6.10 4.41
CA LYS A 329 -4.19 -5.91 5.61
C LYS A 329 -4.48 -7.22 6.33
N ALA A 330 -4.83 -8.29 5.62
CA ALA A 330 -5.05 -9.60 6.23
C ALA A 330 -3.75 -10.18 6.80
N VAL A 331 -2.63 -10.04 6.09
CA VAL A 331 -1.33 -10.52 6.60
C VAL A 331 -1.00 -9.85 7.93
N SER A 332 -1.11 -8.52 8.00
CA SER A 332 -0.84 -7.78 9.23
C SER A 332 -1.85 -8.11 10.34
N PHE A 333 -3.15 -8.18 10.02
CA PHE A 333 -4.19 -8.52 10.99
C PHE A 333 -3.92 -9.87 11.65
N LEU A 334 -3.70 -10.91 10.84
CA LEU A 334 -3.49 -12.28 11.29
C LEU A 334 -2.18 -12.42 12.09
N THR A 335 -1.09 -11.82 11.60
CA THR A 335 0.23 -11.96 12.24
C THR A 335 0.35 -11.14 13.52
N THR A 336 -0.16 -9.90 13.55
CA THR A 336 -0.09 -9.01 14.72
C THR A 336 -0.94 -9.51 15.89
N LEU A 337 -2.07 -10.15 15.59
CA LEU A 337 -2.92 -10.81 16.58
C LEU A 337 -2.45 -12.24 16.92
N GLY A 338 -1.57 -12.84 16.12
CA GLY A 338 -1.10 -14.21 16.34
C GLY A 338 -2.19 -15.26 16.12
N LEU A 339 -3.08 -15.02 15.15
CA LEU A 339 -4.22 -15.89 14.86
C LEU A 339 -3.79 -17.12 14.06
N GLY A 340 -4.38 -18.26 14.40
CA GLY A 340 -4.21 -19.54 13.71
C GLY A 340 -5.56 -20.22 13.55
N GLU A 341 -5.78 -21.31 14.29
CA GLU A 341 -6.98 -22.16 14.17
C GLU A 341 -8.32 -21.43 14.43
N GLN A 342 -8.28 -20.24 15.05
CA GLN A 342 -9.46 -19.40 15.23
C GLN A 342 -10.04 -18.84 13.92
N ILE A 343 -9.25 -18.85 12.83
CA ILE A 343 -9.65 -18.41 11.51
C ILE A 343 -9.54 -19.60 10.54
N ASP A 344 -10.65 -19.97 9.92
CA ASP A 344 -10.70 -21.15 9.04
C ASP A 344 -9.83 -21.00 7.78
N PHE A 345 -9.99 -19.87 7.09
CA PHE A 345 -9.28 -19.52 5.85
C PHE A 345 -9.54 -18.06 5.50
N VAL A 346 -8.87 -17.61 4.44
CA VAL A 346 -9.03 -16.27 3.86
C VAL A 346 -9.76 -16.39 2.52
N VAL A 347 -10.66 -15.47 2.24
CA VAL A 347 -11.35 -15.31 0.96
C VAL A 347 -10.82 -14.08 0.25
N ASP A 348 -10.58 -14.18 -1.05
CA ASP A 348 -10.21 -13.04 -1.88
C ASP A 348 -10.88 -13.15 -3.25
N ILE A 349 -11.35 -12.04 -3.80
CA ILE A 349 -12.00 -12.00 -5.12
C ILE A 349 -10.99 -12.14 -6.26
N ASN A 350 -9.70 -11.83 -6.02
CA ASN A 350 -8.64 -11.96 -7.00
C ASN A 350 -8.31 -13.45 -7.26
N PRO A 351 -8.59 -13.97 -8.46
CA PRO A 351 -8.39 -15.38 -8.80
C PRO A 351 -6.93 -15.82 -8.76
N HIS A 352 -5.97 -14.91 -8.92
CA HIS A 352 -4.54 -15.23 -8.87
C HIS A 352 -4.08 -15.64 -7.46
N LYS A 353 -4.83 -15.25 -6.43
CA LYS A 353 -4.56 -15.63 -5.04
C LYS A 353 -5.16 -16.98 -4.66
N HIS A 354 -6.08 -17.53 -5.43
CA HIS A 354 -6.78 -18.76 -5.06
C HIS A 354 -5.84 -19.97 -5.02
N GLY A 355 -5.98 -20.78 -3.97
CA GLY A 355 -5.11 -21.95 -3.73
C GLY A 355 -3.71 -21.60 -3.23
N LYS A 356 -3.45 -20.32 -2.93
CA LYS A 356 -2.20 -19.84 -2.30
C LYS A 356 -2.39 -19.71 -0.79
N PHE A 357 -1.33 -19.31 -0.10
CA PHE A 357 -1.30 -19.24 1.35
C PHE A 357 -0.81 -17.87 1.85
N ILE A 358 -1.37 -17.41 2.97
CA ILE A 358 -0.98 -16.15 3.62
C ILE A 358 0.40 -16.32 4.26
N PRO A 359 1.39 -15.46 3.94
CA PRO A 359 2.71 -15.53 4.57
C PRO A 359 2.61 -15.30 6.08
N GLY A 360 3.47 -16.02 6.81
CA GLY A 360 3.57 -15.98 8.27
C GLY A 360 2.59 -16.87 9.02
N THR A 361 1.35 -17.04 8.53
CA THR A 361 0.30 -17.81 9.22
C THR A 361 -0.17 -19.06 8.47
N GLY A 362 0.03 -19.12 7.15
CA GLY A 362 -0.29 -20.29 6.34
C GLY A 362 -1.79 -20.54 6.14
N HIS A 363 -2.64 -19.54 6.36
CA HIS A 363 -4.06 -19.64 6.00
C HIS A 363 -4.20 -19.78 4.48
N ALA A 364 -5.03 -20.71 4.02
CA ALA A 364 -5.31 -20.86 2.60
C ALA A 364 -6.17 -19.69 2.12
N VAL A 365 -5.90 -19.21 0.90
CA VAL A 365 -6.73 -18.22 0.21
C VAL A 365 -7.65 -18.94 -0.77
N ARG A 366 -8.96 -18.72 -0.63
CA ARG A 366 -10.01 -19.41 -1.39
C ARG A 366 -10.87 -18.43 -2.20
N SER A 367 -11.53 -18.96 -3.23
CA SER A 367 -12.57 -18.26 -3.97
C SER A 367 -13.79 -17.99 -3.10
N PRO A 368 -14.49 -16.85 -3.26
CA PRO A 368 -15.79 -16.62 -2.63
C PRO A 368 -16.80 -17.74 -2.91
N ASP A 369 -16.72 -18.41 -4.07
CA ASP A 369 -17.66 -19.47 -4.44
C ASP A 369 -17.65 -20.66 -3.47
N THR A 370 -16.54 -20.93 -2.78
CA THR A 370 -16.46 -22.02 -1.80
C THR A 370 -17.38 -21.79 -0.59
N LEU A 371 -17.78 -20.53 -0.35
CA LEU A 371 -18.62 -20.16 0.78
C LEU A 371 -20.02 -20.76 0.74
N ARG A 372 -20.52 -21.16 -0.44
CA ARG A 372 -21.82 -21.86 -0.58
C ARG A 372 -21.86 -23.16 0.23
N GLU A 373 -20.72 -23.85 0.28
CA GLU A 373 -20.52 -25.08 1.04
C GLU A 373 -20.05 -24.76 2.47
N ASP A 374 -19.13 -23.81 2.60
CA ASP A 374 -18.49 -23.53 3.88
C ASP A 374 -19.42 -22.84 4.91
N LYS A 375 -20.33 -21.97 4.46
CA LYS A 375 -21.34 -21.27 5.28
C LYS A 375 -20.77 -20.67 6.58
N PRO A 376 -19.90 -19.66 6.50
CA PRO A 376 -19.31 -19.04 7.69
C PRO A 376 -20.38 -18.35 8.54
N ASP A 377 -20.15 -18.28 9.86
CA ASP A 377 -20.98 -17.51 10.80
C ASP A 377 -20.51 -16.05 10.87
N CYS A 378 -19.20 -15.84 10.78
CA CYS A 378 -18.54 -14.55 10.94
C CYS A 378 -17.60 -14.27 9.76
N VAL A 379 -17.67 -13.05 9.22
CA VAL A 379 -16.75 -12.55 8.18
C VAL A 379 -16.05 -11.32 8.72
N ILE A 380 -14.73 -11.39 8.90
CA ILE A 380 -13.92 -10.21 9.19
C ILE A 380 -13.50 -9.58 7.86
N LEU A 381 -14.06 -8.42 7.55
CA LEU A 381 -13.87 -7.74 6.26
C LEU A 381 -12.74 -6.72 6.38
N MET A 382 -11.66 -6.91 5.63
CA MET A 382 -10.41 -6.13 5.76
C MET A 382 -10.48 -4.68 5.27
N ASN A 383 -11.59 -4.25 4.65
CA ASN A 383 -11.80 -2.85 4.29
C ASN A 383 -13.30 -2.52 4.22
N PRO A 384 -13.82 -1.56 5.01
CA PRO A 384 -15.23 -1.22 5.05
C PRO A 384 -15.77 -0.68 3.72
N VAL A 385 -14.92 -0.11 2.85
CA VAL A 385 -15.34 0.39 1.52
C VAL A 385 -15.98 -0.70 0.68
N TYR A 386 -15.57 -1.96 0.87
CA TYR A 386 -16.12 -3.10 0.15
C TYR A 386 -17.35 -3.73 0.80
N GLU A 387 -17.86 -3.20 1.93
CA GLU A 387 -18.94 -3.86 2.68
C GLU A 387 -20.18 -4.08 1.83
N LYS A 388 -20.58 -3.07 1.06
CA LYS A 388 -21.75 -3.18 0.17
C LYS A 388 -21.57 -4.28 -0.87
N GLU A 389 -20.44 -4.26 -1.58
CA GLU A 389 -20.09 -5.24 -2.62
C GLU A 389 -20.05 -6.66 -2.05
N VAL A 390 -19.38 -6.86 -0.91
CA VAL A 390 -19.25 -8.16 -0.25
C VAL A 390 -20.60 -8.65 0.27
N ARG A 391 -21.42 -7.78 0.84
CA ARG A 391 -22.78 -8.12 1.29
C ARG A 391 -23.67 -8.54 0.14
N GLU A 392 -23.61 -7.84 -0.99
CA GLU A 392 -24.34 -8.22 -2.21
C GLU A 392 -23.90 -9.60 -2.73
N GLN A 393 -22.59 -9.89 -2.72
CA GLN A 393 -22.06 -11.19 -3.13
C GLN A 393 -22.50 -12.32 -2.19
N LEU A 394 -22.43 -12.12 -0.88
CA LEU A 394 -22.89 -13.07 0.14
C LEU A 394 -24.39 -13.35 0.00
N ASN A 395 -25.21 -12.31 -0.16
CA ASN A 395 -26.65 -12.45 -0.39
C ASN A 395 -26.95 -13.24 -1.67
N GLY A 396 -26.21 -13.00 -2.76
CA GLY A 396 -26.30 -13.77 -4.01
C GLY A 396 -25.91 -15.26 -3.85
N MET A 397 -25.18 -15.60 -2.79
CA MET A 397 -24.89 -16.97 -2.39
C MET A 397 -25.92 -17.58 -1.44
N GLY A 398 -26.91 -16.81 -0.99
CA GLY A 398 -27.86 -17.22 0.04
C GLY A 398 -27.24 -17.33 1.44
N LEU A 399 -26.20 -16.53 1.70
CA LEU A 399 -25.47 -16.48 2.97
C LEU A 399 -25.76 -15.16 3.69
N ASP A 400 -25.89 -15.22 5.01
CA ASP A 400 -26.09 -14.04 5.88
C ASP A 400 -25.19 -14.12 7.13
N PRO A 401 -23.85 -14.14 6.96
CA PRO A 401 -22.94 -14.12 8.10
C PRO A 401 -22.95 -12.74 8.76
N THR A 402 -22.54 -12.69 10.03
CA THR A 402 -22.24 -11.40 10.67
C THR A 402 -20.93 -10.84 10.08
N ILE A 403 -21.01 -9.68 9.43
CA ILE A 403 -19.84 -8.99 8.88
C ILE A 403 -19.26 -8.05 9.94
N PHE A 404 -17.95 -8.13 10.13
CA PHE A 404 -17.15 -7.25 10.99
C PHE A 404 -16.15 -6.49 10.11
N PRO A 405 -16.50 -5.31 9.59
CA PRO A 405 -15.56 -4.44 8.90
C PRO A 405 -14.47 -3.98 9.87
N VAL A 406 -13.23 -3.95 9.38
CA VAL A 406 -12.07 -3.39 10.12
C VAL A 406 -11.51 -2.18 9.40
#